data_AF-A0A9E2MVG2-F1
#
_entry.id   AF-A0A9E2MVG2-F1
#
_cell.length_a   1.000
_cell.length_b   1.000
_cell.length_c   1.000
_cell.angle_alpha   90.00
_cell.angle_beta   90.00
_cell.angle_gamma   90.00
#
_symmetry.space_group_name_H-M   'P 1'
#
loop_
_entity.id
_entity.type
_entity.pdbx_description
1 polymer ?
#
loop_
_entity_poly.entity_id
_entity_poly.type
_entity_poly.pdbx_seq_one_letter_code
_entity_poly.pdbx_strand_id
1 'polypeptide(L)'
;MDCYRIYPLKTGTIVVDQGAYVTRGIGLGKEVAIPGTAWYVTDGRRKIMVDAGMCPTELADWHHKGSRQDPGEAVHERLQALGVDPSEIELVILTHLHWDHCHNLDKFSRARFLVDSRE
;
A
#
# COMPACT_ATOMS: atom_id res chain seq x y z
N MET A 1 -20.29 -13.07 16.48
CA MET A 1 -19.33 -12.02 16.10
C MET A 1 -18.76 -12.43 14.76
N ASP A 2 -18.82 -11.55 13.78
CA ASP A 2 -18.18 -11.79 12.49
C ASP A 2 -16.65 -11.76 12.71
N CYS A 3 -15.97 -12.82 12.27
CA CYS A 3 -14.51 -12.94 12.46
C CYS A 3 -13.81 -12.36 11.24
N TYR A 4 -13.12 -11.23 11.42
CA TYR A 4 -12.32 -10.63 10.37
C TYR A 4 -10.92 -11.26 10.29
N ARG A 5 -10.46 -11.45 9.06
CA ARG A 5 -9.08 -11.78 8.70
C ARG A 5 -8.42 -10.54 8.10
N ILE A 6 -7.15 -10.35 8.45
CA ILE A 6 -6.32 -9.27 7.95
C ILE A 6 -5.13 -9.88 7.22
N TYR A 7 -4.96 -9.52 5.95
CA TYR A 7 -3.88 -9.97 5.09
C TYR A 7 -2.94 -8.78 4.83
N PRO A 8 -1.73 -8.76 5.42
CA PRO A 8 -0.74 -7.76 5.08
C PRO A 8 -0.20 -8.02 3.67
N LEU A 9 -0.17 -6.99 2.84
CA LEU A 9 0.31 -7.05 1.46
C LEU A 9 1.58 -6.22 1.36
N LYS A 10 2.70 -6.85 1.00
CA LYS A 10 3.92 -6.12 0.61
C LYS A 10 3.72 -5.59 -0.81
N THR A 11 3.64 -4.27 -0.96
CA THR A 11 3.32 -3.61 -2.24
C THR A 11 4.53 -3.02 -2.97
N GLY A 12 5.72 -3.24 -2.40
CA GLY A 12 6.98 -2.77 -2.94
C GLY A 12 8.07 -2.78 -1.87
N THR A 13 9.25 -2.33 -2.26
CA THR A 13 10.37 -2.05 -1.37
C THR A 13 10.74 -0.58 -1.53
N ILE A 14 10.66 0.19 -0.45
CA ILE A 14 10.97 1.62 -0.41
C ILE A 14 12.36 1.80 0.20
N VAL A 15 13.24 2.51 -0.49
CA VAL A 15 14.57 2.87 0.01
C VAL A 15 14.51 4.26 0.62
N VAL A 16 14.82 4.37 1.91
CA VAL A 16 14.73 5.62 2.66
C VAL A 16 15.98 5.84 3.49
N ASP A 17 16.22 7.09 3.87
CA ASP A 17 17.20 7.41 4.91
C ASP A 17 16.68 6.95 6.29
N GLN A 18 17.48 6.15 6.99
CA GLN A 18 17.11 5.58 8.28
C GLN A 18 16.80 6.66 9.32
N GLY A 19 17.66 7.68 9.41
CA GLY A 19 17.50 8.75 10.38
C GLY A 19 16.30 9.63 10.08
N ALA A 20 16.08 10.00 8.81
CA ALA A 20 15.01 10.89 8.42
C ALA A 20 13.62 10.23 8.55
N TYR A 21 13.49 8.95 8.22
CA TYR A 21 12.17 8.31 8.06
C TYR A 21 11.85 7.25 9.11
N VAL A 22 12.85 6.58 9.71
CA VAL A 22 12.61 5.38 10.55
C VAL A 22 12.93 5.65 12.02
N THR A 23 14.10 6.20 12.32
CA THR A 23 14.64 6.26 13.69
C THR A 23 14.83 7.69 14.21
N ARG A 24 14.11 8.67 13.65
CA ARG A 24 14.01 10.07 14.16
C ARG A 24 15.37 10.70 14.51
N GLY A 25 16.26 10.79 13.54
CA GLY A 25 17.57 11.42 13.63
C GLY A 25 18.73 10.48 13.98
N ILE A 26 18.44 9.25 14.43
CA ILE A 26 19.48 8.25 14.70
C ILE A 26 19.85 7.55 13.39
N GLY A 27 21.11 7.61 12.96
CA GLY A 27 21.57 6.96 11.73
C GLY A 27 21.25 7.72 10.44
N LEU A 28 21.23 9.06 10.48
CA LEU A 28 21.16 9.92 9.30
C LEU A 28 22.30 9.61 8.31
N GLY A 29 22.00 9.68 7.02
CA GLY A 29 22.89 9.37 5.91
C GLY A 29 22.98 7.89 5.56
N LYS A 30 22.28 7.01 6.30
CA LYS A 30 22.28 5.57 6.05
C LYS A 30 20.98 5.15 5.37
N GLU A 31 21.10 4.58 4.17
CA GLU A 31 19.96 4.01 3.47
C GLU A 31 19.54 2.67 4.09
N VAL A 32 18.22 2.49 4.19
CA VAL A 32 17.57 1.23 4.58
C VAL A 32 16.39 0.95 3.66
N ALA A 33 16.10 -0.34 3.48
CA ALA A 33 14.94 -0.79 2.71
C ALA A 33 13.80 -1.15 3.66
N ILE A 34 12.62 -0.59 3.43
CA ILE A 34 11.39 -0.87 4.17
C ILE A 34 10.29 -1.39 3.21
N PRO A 35 9.33 -2.20 3.67
CA PRO A 35 8.24 -2.64 2.81
C PRO A 35 7.26 -1.48 2.56
N GLY A 36 6.84 -1.29 1.30
CA GLY A 36 5.57 -0.64 1.01
C GLY A 36 4.44 -1.59 1.45
N THR A 37 3.39 -1.06 2.06
CA THR A 37 2.34 -1.89 2.68
C THR A 37 0.94 -1.42 2.33
N ALA A 38 0.06 -2.40 2.13
CA ALA A 38 -1.39 -2.23 2.14
C ALA A 38 -2.00 -3.44 2.86
N TRP A 39 -3.28 -3.39 3.21
CA TRP A 39 -3.93 -4.48 3.94
C TRP A 39 -5.29 -4.82 3.35
N TYR A 40 -5.51 -6.11 3.11
CA TYR A 40 -6.82 -6.63 2.75
C TYR A 40 -7.53 -7.16 4.00
N VAL A 41 -8.75 -6.69 4.24
CA VAL A 41 -9.55 -6.98 5.44
C VAL A 41 -10.89 -7.57 5.00
N THR A 42 -11.22 -8.75 5.53
CA THR A 42 -12.46 -9.44 5.16
C THR A 42 -12.98 -10.38 6.24
N ASP A 43 -14.30 -10.54 6.32
CA ASP A 43 -14.97 -11.60 7.09
C ASP A 43 -15.49 -12.73 6.17
N GLY A 44 -15.08 -12.74 4.90
CA GLY A 44 -15.57 -13.63 3.85
C GLY A 44 -16.75 -13.06 3.04
N ARG A 45 -17.39 -11.99 3.51
CA ARG A 45 -18.47 -11.30 2.79
C ARG A 45 -18.06 -9.89 2.39
N ARG A 46 -17.54 -9.11 3.33
CA ARG A 46 -17.08 -7.74 3.12
C ARG A 46 -15.65 -7.74 2.63
N LYS A 47 -15.36 -6.94 1.60
CA LYS A 47 -14.02 -6.82 1.02
C LYS A 47 -13.50 -5.39 1.12
N ILE A 48 -12.57 -5.17 2.05
CA ILE A 48 -12.07 -3.85 2.40
C ILE A 48 -10.56 -3.81 2.15
N MET A 49 -10.09 -2.72 1.56
CA MET A 49 -8.68 -2.39 1.49
C MET A 49 -8.35 -1.26 2.47
N VAL A 50 -7.20 -1.37 3.13
CA VAL A 50 -6.52 -0.25 3.78
C VAL A 50 -5.30 0.07 2.92
N ASP A 51 -5.29 1.27 2.37
CA ASP A 51 -4.37 1.77 1.34
C ASP A 51 -4.41 1.02 -0.01
N ALA A 52 -3.88 1.69 -1.03
CA ALA A 52 -3.72 1.22 -2.41
C ALA A 52 -2.25 0.93 -2.78
N GLY A 53 -1.34 0.96 -1.80
CA GLY A 53 0.05 0.53 -1.95
C GLY A 53 0.91 1.37 -2.91
N MET A 54 2.16 0.90 -3.07
CA MET A 54 3.20 1.63 -3.76
C MET A 54 2.93 1.85 -5.25
N CYS A 55 3.40 2.97 -5.79
CA CYS A 55 3.38 3.23 -7.24
C CYS A 55 4.32 2.27 -8.01
N PRO A 56 4.18 2.20 -9.35
CA PRO A 56 5.16 1.52 -10.21
C PRO A 56 6.60 2.03 -10.02
N THR A 57 7.58 1.16 -10.24
CA THR A 57 9.02 1.43 -10.04
C THR A 57 9.48 2.70 -10.76
N GLU A 58 8.99 2.95 -11.96
CA GLU A 58 9.39 4.09 -12.80
C GLU A 58 9.00 5.44 -12.18
N LEU A 59 7.98 5.45 -11.33
CA LEU A 59 7.50 6.65 -10.63
C LEU A 59 8.10 6.78 -9.22
N ALA A 60 8.56 5.66 -8.65
CA ALA A 60 9.12 5.64 -7.30
C ALA A 60 10.46 6.40 -7.21
N ASP A 61 11.23 6.41 -8.30
CA ASP A 61 12.53 7.09 -8.37
C ASP A 61 12.45 8.60 -8.14
N TRP A 62 11.32 9.24 -8.45
CA TRP A 62 11.11 10.67 -8.18
C TRP A 62 10.98 10.98 -6.68
N HIS A 63 10.40 10.06 -5.91
CA HIS A 63 10.20 10.22 -4.47
C HIS A 63 11.37 9.68 -3.65
N HIS A 64 11.75 8.44 -3.92
CA HIS A 64 12.71 7.66 -3.14
C HIS A 64 13.51 6.75 -4.07
N LYS A 65 14.65 7.27 -4.57
CA LYS A 65 15.50 6.59 -5.55
C LYS A 65 15.88 5.18 -5.10
N GLY A 66 15.78 4.21 -6.01
CA GLY A 66 16.07 2.81 -5.74
C GLY A 66 14.92 2.03 -5.08
N SER A 67 13.81 2.70 -4.78
CA SER A 67 12.55 2.03 -4.45
C SER A 67 12.02 1.29 -5.68
N ARG A 68 11.42 0.12 -5.46
CA ARG A 68 10.96 -0.74 -6.55
C ARG A 68 9.75 -1.57 -6.16
N GLN A 69 8.88 -1.78 -7.14
CA GLN A 69 7.78 -2.72 -7.10
C GLN A 69 8.21 -3.94 -7.91
N ASP A 70 8.59 -5.02 -7.22
CA ASP A 70 8.96 -6.26 -7.91
C ASP A 70 7.71 -6.88 -8.58
N PRO A 71 7.85 -7.73 -9.62
CA PRO A 71 6.70 -8.35 -10.28
C PRO A 71 5.80 -9.10 -9.28
N GLY A 72 4.48 -8.90 -9.38
CA GLY A 72 3.51 -9.50 -8.47
C GLY A 72 3.36 -8.75 -7.14
N GLU A 73 4.09 -7.65 -6.93
CA GLU A 73 3.95 -6.82 -5.72
C GLU A 73 2.90 -5.73 -5.87
N ALA A 74 2.43 -5.40 -7.08
CA ALA A 74 1.38 -4.39 -7.21
C ALA A 74 0.13 -4.83 -6.43
N VAL A 75 -0.56 -3.87 -5.79
CA VAL A 75 -1.65 -4.20 -4.85
C VAL A 75 -2.74 -5.08 -5.47
N HIS A 76 -3.03 -4.87 -6.76
CA HIS A 76 -4.01 -5.64 -7.51
C HIS A 76 -3.53 -7.06 -7.81
N GLU A 77 -2.24 -7.25 -8.10
CA GLU A 77 -1.63 -8.58 -8.28
C GLU A 77 -1.60 -9.35 -6.95
N ARG A 78 -1.34 -8.65 -5.83
CA ARG A 78 -1.41 -9.24 -4.48
C ARG A 78 -2.82 -9.74 -4.14
N LEU A 79 -3.85 -8.98 -4.49
CA LEU A 79 -5.24 -9.41 -4.33
C LEU A 79 -5.57 -10.62 -5.23
N GLN A 80 -5.15 -10.57 -6.49
CA GLN A 80 -5.37 -11.68 -7.43
C GLN A 80 -4.68 -12.97 -6.96
N ALA A 81 -3.49 -12.89 -6.37
CA ALA A 81 -2.79 -14.02 -5.76
C ALA A 81 -3.55 -14.63 -4.57
N LEU A 82 -4.43 -13.85 -3.92
CA LEU A 82 -5.36 -14.31 -2.89
C LEU A 82 -6.71 -14.79 -3.46
N GLY A 83 -6.87 -14.80 -4.78
CA GLY A 83 -8.12 -15.14 -5.46
C GLY A 83 -9.21 -14.06 -5.33
N VAL A 84 -8.82 -12.80 -5.12
CA VAL A 84 -9.73 -11.66 -4.99
C VAL A 84 -9.58 -10.76 -6.22
N ASP A 85 -10.68 -10.46 -6.89
CA ASP A 85 -10.70 -9.49 -7.97
C ASP A 85 -10.76 -8.07 -7.34
N PRO A 86 -9.85 -7.14 -7.70
CA PRO A 86 -9.85 -5.76 -7.19
C PRO A 86 -11.18 -5.01 -7.37
N SER A 87 -11.97 -5.37 -8.39
CA SER A 87 -13.31 -4.78 -8.63
C SER A 87 -14.37 -5.24 -7.62
N GLU A 88 -14.07 -6.24 -6.79
CA GLU A 88 -14.93 -6.69 -5.69
C GLU A 88 -14.65 -5.93 -4.39
N ILE A 89 -13.61 -5.11 -4.33
CA ILE A 89 -13.36 -4.24 -3.17
C ILE A 89 -14.46 -3.19 -3.09
N GLU A 90 -15.15 -3.15 -1.96
CA GLU A 90 -16.30 -2.26 -1.73
C GLU A 90 -15.87 -0.94 -1.09
N LEU A 91 -14.76 -0.97 -0.35
CA LEU A 91 -14.27 0.14 0.45
C LEU A 91 -12.74 0.16 0.44
N VAL A 92 -12.17 1.32 0.17
CA VAL A 92 -10.75 1.62 0.36
C VAL A 92 -10.63 2.70 1.42
N ILE A 93 -9.94 2.41 2.51
CA ILE A 93 -9.61 3.35 3.57
C ILE A 93 -8.17 3.80 3.35
N LEU A 94 -7.97 5.08 3.11
CA LEU A 94 -6.66 5.68 2.95
C LEU A 94 -6.19 6.18 4.31
N THR A 95 -5.03 5.70 4.75
CA THR A 95 -4.38 6.18 5.97
C THR A 95 -3.93 7.63 5.81
N HIS A 96 -3.45 7.98 4.61
CA HIS A 96 -3.07 9.31 4.13
C HIS A 96 -2.81 9.27 2.61
N LEU A 97 -2.45 10.40 1.99
CA LEU A 97 -2.31 10.54 0.53
C LEU A 97 -0.86 10.62 0.02
N HIS A 98 0.08 9.96 0.70
CA HIS A 98 1.41 9.79 0.13
C HIS A 98 1.41 8.79 -1.03
N TRP A 99 2.38 8.97 -1.92
CA TRP A 99 2.59 8.23 -3.16
C TRP A 99 2.64 6.71 -3.00
N ASP A 100 3.07 6.23 -1.83
CA ASP A 100 3.17 4.81 -1.51
C ASP A 100 1.90 4.19 -0.90
N HIS A 101 0.87 5.01 -0.73
CA HIS A 101 -0.42 4.62 -0.13
C HIS A 101 -1.60 4.80 -1.08
N CYS A 102 -1.57 5.76 -2.01
CA CYS A 102 -2.76 6.13 -2.79
C CYS A 102 -2.60 6.03 -4.31
N HIS A 103 -1.54 5.41 -4.83
CA HIS A 103 -1.27 5.49 -6.27
C HIS A 103 -2.21 4.64 -7.14
N ASN A 104 -2.57 3.45 -6.65
CA ASN A 104 -3.30 2.46 -7.46
C ASN A 104 -4.83 2.54 -7.27
N LEU A 105 -5.38 3.73 -7.00
CA LEU A 105 -6.82 3.87 -6.74
C LEU A 105 -7.67 3.50 -7.96
N ASP A 106 -7.13 3.68 -9.16
CA ASP A 106 -7.75 3.29 -10.43
C ASP A 106 -8.06 1.78 -10.52
N LYS A 107 -7.39 0.94 -9.72
CA LYS A 107 -7.63 -0.51 -9.69
C LYS A 107 -8.92 -0.89 -8.95
N PHE A 108 -9.50 0.02 -8.16
CA PHE A 108 -10.65 -0.24 -7.30
C PHE A 108 -11.91 0.44 -7.83
N SER A 109 -12.33 0.06 -9.04
CA SER A 109 -13.36 0.75 -9.83
C SER A 109 -14.75 0.84 -9.20
N ARG A 110 -15.08 -0.03 -8.23
CA ARG A 110 -16.36 -0.04 -7.52
C ARG A 110 -16.27 0.48 -6.08
N ALA A 111 -15.06 0.74 -5.59
CA ALA A 111 -14.86 1.06 -4.20
C ALA A 111 -15.33 2.49 -3.87
N ARG A 112 -15.87 2.64 -2.66
CA ARG A 112 -15.93 3.95 -2.01
C ARG A 112 -14.58 4.23 -1.37
N PHE A 113 -14.10 5.48 -1.48
CA PHE A 113 -12.85 5.91 -0.86
C PHE A 113 -13.14 6.71 0.40
N LEU A 114 -12.47 6.38 1.50
CA LEU A 114 -12.49 7.13 2.74
C LEU A 114 -11.10 7.65 3.05
N VAL A 115 -11.00 8.93 3.38
CA VAL A 115 -9.78 9.60 3.82
C VAL A 115 -10.17 10.67 4.83
N ASP A 116 -9.24 11.07 5.70
CA ASP A 116 -9.43 12.21 6.58
C ASP A 116 -9.62 13.50 5.75
N SER A 117 -10.51 14.39 6.18
CA SER A 117 -10.81 15.63 5.47
C SER A 117 -9.66 16.64 5.39
N ARG A 118 -8.57 16.40 6.15
CA ARG A 118 -7.38 17.26 6.16
C ARG A 118 -6.37 16.90 5.07
N GLU A 119 -6.51 15.74 4.45
CA GLU A 119 -5.66 15.29 3.33
C GLU A 119 -6.05 15.96 2.01
#